data_AF-A0A5E7B9J7-F1
#
_entry.id   AF-A0A5E7B9J7-F1
#
_cell.length_a   1.000
_cell.length_b   1.000
_cell.length_c   1.000
_cell.angle_alpha   90.00
_cell.angle_beta   90.00
_cell.angle_gamma   90.00
#
_symmetry.space_group_name_H-M   'P 1'
#
loop_
_entity.id
_entity.type
_entity.pdbx_description
1 polymer ?
#
loop_
_entity_poly.entity_id
_entity_poly.type
_entity_poly.pdbx_seq_one_letter_code
_entity_poly.pdbx_strand_id
1 'polypeptide(L)'
;MRVVLDTNILFSALISPHGAPDAIYRAWRAARFEVVTSRMQLDEIRRASRYPKRQAILQPAKVGAMTAAGGGIGASNHRARSR
;
A
#
# COMPACT_ATOMS: atom_id res chain seq x y z
N MET A 1 3.85 10.16 13.08
CA MET A 1 2.41 9.84 13.06
C MET A 1 2.22 8.48 12.41
N ARG A 2 1.39 7.61 13.00
CA ARG A 2 1.05 6.28 12.46
C ARG A 2 -0.34 6.33 11.84
N VAL A 3 -0.49 5.79 10.63
CA VAL A 3 -1.73 5.85 9.85
C VAL A 3 -2.08 4.46 9.36
N VAL A 4 -3.34 4.07 9.50
CA VAL A 4 -3.89 2.88 8.82
C VAL A 4 -4.60 3.38 7.57
N LEU A 5 -4.16 2.92 6.39
CA LEU A 5 -4.80 3.26 5.13
C LEU A 5 -5.72 2.12 4.72
N ASP A 6 -6.90 2.45 4.20
CA ASP A 6 -7.76 1.46 3.57
C ASP A 6 -7.12 0.89 2.29
N THR A 7 -7.42 -0.37 1.98
CA THR A 7 -6.92 -1.05 0.78
C THR A 7 -7.32 -0.34 -0.51
N ASN A 8 -8.50 0.29 -0.56
CA ASN A 8 -8.93 1.04 -1.74
C ASN A 8 -8.15 2.34 -1.93
N ILE A 9 -7.68 2.99 -0.86
CA ILE A 9 -6.79 4.15 -0.98
C ILE A 9 -5.47 3.73 -1.62
N LEU A 10 -4.91 2.60 -1.17
CA LEU A 10 -3.68 2.03 -1.72
C LEU A 10 -3.85 1.67 -3.20
N PHE A 11 -4.96 1.03 -3.60
CA PHE A 11 -5.20 0.74 -5.01
C PHE A 11 -5.46 1.99 -5.85
N SER A 12 -6.24 2.94 -5.34
CA SER A 12 -6.52 4.20 -6.03
C SER A 12 -5.23 4.97 -6.32
N ALA A 13 -4.28 4.96 -5.39
CA ALA A 13 -2.97 5.58 -5.57
C ALA A 13 -2.13 4.93 -6.69
N LEU A 14 -2.30 3.63 -6.96
CA LEU A 14 -1.60 2.94 -8.04
C LEU A 14 -2.28 3.11 -9.40
N ILE A 15 -3.59 3.40 -9.42
CA ILE A 15 -4.40 3.54 -10.62
C ILE A 15 -4.38 4.98 -11.15
N SER A 16 -4.61 5.96 -10.27
CA SER A 16 -4.82 7.35 -10.67
C SER A 16 -3.71 8.25 -10.13
N PRO A 17 -2.75 8.68 -10.98
CA PRO A 17 -1.73 9.63 -10.57
C PRO A 17 -2.34 11.03 -10.32
N HIS A 18 -1.67 11.85 -9.51
CA HIS A 18 -2.05 13.25 -9.23
C HIS A 18 -3.34 13.47 -8.42
N GLY A 19 -4.05 12.40 -8.02
CA GLY A 19 -5.18 12.49 -7.09
C GLY A 19 -4.74 12.49 -5.62
N ALA A 20 -5.70 12.75 -4.71
CA ALA A 20 -5.44 12.69 -3.27
C ALA A 20 -4.83 11.34 -2.80
N PRO A 21 -5.26 10.16 -3.31
CA PRO A 21 -4.62 8.89 -2.96
C PRO A 21 -3.13 8.82 -3.37
N ASP A 22 -2.76 9.31 -4.56
CA ASP A 22 -1.36 9.39 -4.99
C ASP A 22 -0.55 10.33 -4.10
N ALA A 23 -1.12 11.48 -3.72
CA ALA A 23 -0.47 12.41 -2.78
C ALA A 23 -0.20 11.76 -1.42
N ILE A 24 -1.18 11.02 -0.86
CA ILE A 24 -1.02 10.25 0.39
C ILE A 24 0.07 9.18 0.22
N TYR A 25 0.05 8.43 -0.87
CA TYR A 25 1.03 7.39 -1.15
C TYR A 25 2.44 7.97 -1.27
N ARG A 26 2.63 9.08 -2.00
CA ARG A 26 3.92 9.78 -2.10
C ARG A 26 4.39 10.31 -0.76
N ALA A 27 3.50 10.86 0.07
CA ALA A 27 3.83 11.31 1.41
C ALA A 27 4.30 10.15 2.31
N TRP A 28 3.67 8.98 2.22
CA TRP A 28 4.17 7.76 2.87
C TRP A 28 5.56 7.37 2.33
N ARG A 29 5.73 7.33 1.00
CA ARG A 29 7.02 6.98 0.36
C ARG A 29 8.14 7.96 0.72
N ALA A 30 7.82 9.21 1.00
CA ALA A 30 8.72 10.24 1.51
C ALA A 30 8.88 10.21 3.05
N ALA A 31 8.41 9.14 3.72
CA ALA A 31 8.49 8.92 5.16
C ALA A 31 7.85 10.03 6.02
N ARG A 32 6.86 10.79 5.49
CA ARG A 32 6.15 11.83 6.24
C ARG A 32 5.24 11.26 7.33
N PHE A 33 4.86 9.98 7.20
CA PHE A 33 4.17 9.20 8.21
C PHE A 33 4.46 7.71 8.01
N GLU A 34 4.18 6.91 9.04
CA GLU A 34 4.31 5.46 9.00
C GLU A 34 2.96 4.83 8.69
N VAL A 35 2.88 4.00 7.64
CA VAL A 35 1.69 3.18 7.37
C VAL A 35 1.76 1.93 8.23
N VAL A 36 0.79 1.75 9.12
CA VAL A 36 0.64 0.51 9.90
C VAL A 36 -0.27 -0.44 9.12
N THR A 37 0.12 -1.71 9.03
CA THR A 37 -0.61 -2.74 8.29
C THR A 37 -0.71 -4.03 9.12
N SER A 38 -1.58 -4.94 8.68
CA SER A 38 -1.74 -6.28 9.25
C SER A 38 -1.51 -7.34 8.19
N ARG A 39 -1.28 -8.60 8.61
CA ARG A 39 -1.21 -9.73 7.67
C ARG A 39 -2.50 -9.87 6.86
N MET A 40 -3.65 -9.72 7.51
CA MET A 40 -4.96 -9.75 6.84
C MET A 40 -5.06 -8.71 5.72
N GLN A 41 -4.59 -7.47 5.97
CA GLN A 41 -4.60 -6.43 4.94
C GLN A 41 -3.66 -6.76 3.78
N LEU A 42 -2.46 -7.29 4.05
CA LEU A 42 -1.53 -7.72 3.00
C LEU A 42 -2.11 -8.84 2.13
N ASP A 43 -2.76 -9.82 2.77
CA ASP A 43 -3.42 -10.93 2.08
C ASP A 43 -4.58 -10.43 1.24
N GLU A 44 -5.37 -9.48 1.76
CA GLU A 44 -6.44 -8.84 1.01
C GLU A 44 -5.92 -8.08 -0.20
N ILE A 45 -4.81 -7.34 -0.07
CA ILE A 45 -4.19 -6.64 -1.22
C ILE A 45 -3.75 -7.66 -2.29
N ARG A 46 -3.13 -8.76 -1.88
CA ARG A 46 -2.65 -9.82 -2.79
C ARG A 46 -3.79 -10.53 -3.50
N ARG A 47 -4.88 -10.81 -2.80
CA ARG A 47 -6.09 -11.44 -3.36
C ARG A 47 -6.85 -10.47 -4.27
N ALA A 48 -7.19 -9.29 -3.77
CA ALA A 48 -8.07 -8.36 -4.47
C ALA A 48 -7.41 -7.73 -5.71
N SER A 49 -6.08 -7.58 -5.73
CA SER A 49 -5.36 -7.14 -6.94
C SER A 49 -5.50 -8.10 -8.13
N ARG A 50 -5.88 -9.36 -7.89
CA ARG A 50 -6.08 -10.40 -8.90
C ARG A 50 -7.52 -10.50 -9.40
N TYR A 51 -8.46 -9.74 -8.84
CA TYR A 51 -9.83 -9.73 -9.36
C TYR A 51 -9.86 -9.17 -10.78
N PRO A 52 -10.68 -9.70 -11.71
CA PRO A 52 -10.59 -9.37 -13.13
C PRO A 52 -10.56 -7.86 -13.42
N LYS A 53 -11.46 -7.10 -12.79
CA LYS A 53 -11.54 -5.63 -12.95
C LYS A 53 -10.29 -4.90 -12.44
N ARG A 54 -9.68 -5.40 -11.37
CA ARG A 54 -8.48 -4.79 -10.75
C ARG A 54 -7.21 -5.21 -11.47
N GLN A 55 -7.09 -6.48 -11.85
CA GLN A 55 -5.98 -6.99 -12.63
C GLN A 55 -5.84 -6.30 -13.99
N ALA A 56 -6.96 -5.92 -14.61
CA ALA A 56 -6.96 -5.20 -15.89
C ALA A 56 -6.34 -3.79 -15.82
N ILE A 57 -6.26 -3.18 -14.63
CA ILE A 57 -5.84 -1.77 -14.45
C ILE A 57 -4.64 -1.61 -13.51
N LEU A 58 -4.39 -2.57 -12.63
CA LEU A 58 -3.25 -2.57 -11.72
C LEU A 58 -2.03 -3.23 -12.38
N GLN A 59 -0.90 -2.53 -12.36
CA GLN A 59 0.37 -3.11 -12.77
C GLN A 59 0.89 -4.05 -11.65
N PRO A 60 1.09 -5.36 -11.91
CA PRO A 60 1.52 -6.31 -10.88
C PRO A 60 2.81 -5.90 -10.17
N ALA A 61 3.77 -5.33 -10.92
CA ALA A 61 5.04 -4.84 -10.37
C ALA A 61 4.84 -3.75 -9.29
N LYS A 62 3.88 -2.83 -9.48
CA LYS A 62 3.58 -1.77 -8.50
C LYS A 62 2.98 -2.33 -7.22
N VAL A 63 2.07 -3.31 -7.35
CA VAL A 63 1.47 -4.01 -6.19
C VAL A 63 2.53 -4.80 -5.43
N GLY A 64 3.43 -5.49 -6.15
CA GLY A 64 4.57 -6.20 -5.56
C GLY A 64 5.48 -5.27 -4.77
N ALA A 65 5.89 -4.15 -5.36
CA ALA A 65 6.73 -3.15 -4.68
C ALA A 65 6.05 -2.58 -3.43
N MET A 66 4.73 -2.32 -3.50
CA MET A 66 3.97 -1.80 -2.35
C MET A 66 3.87 -2.81 -1.21
N THR A 67 3.83 -4.12 -1.48
CA THR A 67 3.65 -5.17 -0.44
C THR A 67 4.96 -5.85 -0.01
N ALA A 68 6.09 -5.46 -0.58
CA ALA A 68 7.40 -6.07 -0.31
C ALA A 68 7.86 -5.86 1.15
N ALA A 69 8.53 -6.86 1.71
CA ALA A 69 9.03 -6.85 3.08
C ALA A 69 10.23 -5.91 3.31
N GLY A 70 10.94 -5.49 2.25
CA GLY A 70 12.16 -4.66 2.34
C GLY A 70 11.96 -3.16 2.10
N GLY A 71 10.75 -2.72 1.75
CA GLY A 71 10.50 -1.32 1.39
C GLY A 71 9.04 -0.98 1.05
N GLY A 72 8.15 -1.97 1.13
CA GLY A 72 6.70 -1.78 1.03
C GLY A 72 6.05 -1.71 2.40
N ILE A 73 4.71 -1.58 2.42
CA ILE A 73 3.92 -1.54 3.65
C ILE A 73 4.09 -2.82 4.49
N GLY A 74 4.49 -3.94 3.87
CA GLY A 74 4.78 -5.19 4.56
C GLY A 74 5.93 -5.10 5.56
N ALA A 75 6.86 -4.16 5.38
CA ALA A 75 7.96 -3.89 6.31
C ALA A 75 7.52 -3.10 7.55
N SER A 76 6.42 -2.36 7.44
CA SER A 76 6.07 -1.32 8.40
C SER A 76 5.63 -1.85 9.77
N ASN A 77 5.13 -3.09 9.82
CA ASN A 77 4.66 -3.69 11.07
C ASN A 77 5.81 -4.03 12.04
N HIS A 78 7.02 -4.29 11.51
CA HIS A 78 8.22 -4.49 12.34
C HIS A 78 8.73 -3.17 12.94
N ARG A 79 8.70 -2.06 12.19
CA ARG A 79 9.13 -0.75 12.68
C ARG A 79 8.18 -0.14 13.71
N ALA A 80 6.87 -0.40 13.57
CA ALA A 80 5.86 0.12 14.49
C ALA A 80 5.92 -0.52 15.90
N ARG A 81 6.55 -1.70 16.05
CA ARG A 81 6.66 -2.41 17.34
C ARG A 81 7.96 -2.12 18.10
N SER A 82 8.98 -1.62 17.43
CA SER A 82 10.32 -1.38 17.98
C SER A 82 10.53 0.04 18.55
N ARG A 83 9.46 0.83 18.71
CA ARG A 83 9.45 2.19 19.27
C ARG A 83 8.12 2.46 19.96
#